data_AF-A0A399UA08-F1
#
_entry.id   AF-A0A399UA08-F1
#
_cell.length_a   1.000
_cell.length_b   1.000
_cell.length_c   1.000
_cell.angle_alpha   90.00
_cell.angle_beta   90.00
_cell.angle_gamma   90.00
#
_symmetry.space_group_name_H-M   'P 1'
#
loop_
_entity.id
_entity.type
_entity.pdbx_description
1 polymer ?
#
loop_
_entity_poly.entity_id
_entity_poly.type
_entity_poly.pdbx_seq_one_letter_code
_entity_poly.pdbx_strand_id
1 'polypeptide(L)'
;MALKGKTLKAKFEQVLLFAGEPQVVLLSGPAGSKVVGVAIDRENMELPFFGALVTDEQFVDYIRERFDLRYLLMKPDMKRHFIFDMATLASGEVKLSRHKPTPEEHEDLFPDAGLFAREHTEPVKLPSLSGRSEETFGIDGKWDLEEFSKLYGQVTDLYAVFSSVDAFLDQQASLDKRRAIQEAFLKPFEGGGSYVSLYKSLTATQPRSVRLDVQGIQYHSPGYVKVKGQTKPLSEVRELVGHLEQNLGEIEERYKALYDLLRQHNLLRMPSDRFPSTGPLSDKIQISTKALSDAMEAYPYPGILKMAGGNALIAAKVTLSVFRRGKRLLEFFLEGRVSYDMPSSSK
;
A
#
# COMPACT_ATOMS: atom_id res chain seq x y z
N MET A 1 23.14 -11.21 39.65
CA MET A 1 22.19 -12.32 39.80
C MET A 1 21.67 -12.68 38.40
N ALA A 2 22.23 -13.70 37.76
CA ALA A 2 21.96 -13.99 36.35
C ALA A 2 20.52 -14.50 36.18
N LEU A 3 19.67 -13.68 35.57
CA LEU A 3 18.40 -14.16 35.01
C LEU A 3 18.76 -15.30 34.06
N LYS A 4 18.25 -16.52 34.31
CA LYS A 4 18.21 -17.61 33.33
C LYS A 4 17.36 -17.14 32.14
N GLY A 5 17.96 -16.30 31.31
CA GLY A 5 17.33 -15.67 30.16
C GLY A 5 17.14 -16.73 29.09
N LYS A 6 15.93 -16.81 28.55
CA LYS A 6 15.69 -17.58 27.32
C LYS A 6 16.59 -16.99 26.24
N THR A 7 17.66 -17.70 25.89
CA THR A 7 18.54 -17.36 24.79
C THR A 7 17.85 -17.70 23.48
N LEU A 8 17.99 -16.83 22.49
CA LEU A 8 17.49 -17.04 21.14
C LEU A 8 18.69 -17.14 20.20
N LYS A 9 18.65 -18.06 19.23
CA LYS A 9 19.61 -18.05 18.13
C LYS A 9 19.01 -17.29 16.97
N ALA A 10 19.80 -16.41 16.36
CA ALA A 10 19.44 -15.71 15.14
C ALA A 10 20.55 -15.86 14.11
N LYS A 11 20.17 -15.90 12.84
CA LYS A 11 21.13 -16.02 11.73
C LYS A 11 21.48 -14.63 11.23
N PHE A 12 22.75 -14.33 11.04
CA PHE A 12 23.16 -13.08 10.42
C PHE A 12 22.69 -13.02 8.97
N GLU A 13 22.04 -11.91 8.59
CA GLU A 13 21.61 -11.66 7.21
C GLU A 13 22.55 -10.67 6.52
N GLN A 14 22.71 -9.48 7.09
CA GLN A 14 23.49 -8.40 6.48
C GLN A 14 23.79 -7.27 7.48
N VAL A 15 24.80 -6.46 7.16
CA VAL A 15 24.98 -5.13 7.74
C VAL A 15 24.06 -4.16 7.00
N LEU A 16 23.36 -3.29 7.74
CA LEU A 16 22.52 -2.22 7.19
C LEU A 16 23.29 -0.89 7.12
N LEU A 17 24.06 -0.58 8.16
CA LEU A 17 24.87 0.63 8.24
C LEU A 17 26.28 0.29 8.67
N PHE A 18 27.27 0.76 7.91
CA PHE A 18 28.69 0.58 8.19
C PHE A 18 29.38 1.95 8.26
N ALA A 19 30.05 2.24 9.39
CA ALA A 19 30.80 3.47 9.58
C ALA A 19 32.09 3.15 10.34
N GLY A 20 33.13 2.73 9.61
CA GLY A 20 34.36 2.16 10.19
C GLY A 20 34.17 0.73 10.70
N GLU A 21 33.06 0.48 11.38
CA GLU A 21 32.59 -0.82 11.85
C GLU A 21 31.06 -0.96 11.62
N PRO A 22 30.49 -2.17 11.76
CA PRO A 22 29.05 -2.37 11.64
C PRO A 22 28.30 -1.61 12.73
N GLN A 23 27.47 -0.64 12.35
CA GLN A 23 26.66 0.18 13.27
C GLN A 23 25.24 -0.34 13.40
N VAL A 24 24.69 -0.89 12.31
CA VAL A 24 23.34 -1.49 12.31
C VAL A 24 23.39 -2.81 11.57
N VAL A 25 22.81 -3.86 12.16
CA VAL A 25 22.80 -5.22 11.60
C VAL A 25 21.37 -5.77 11.53
N LEU A 26 21.17 -6.67 10.56
CA LEU A 26 19.93 -7.42 10.38
C LEU A 26 20.20 -8.92 10.60
N LEU A 27 19.38 -9.55 11.43
CA LEU A 27 19.41 -10.98 11.69
C LEU A 27 18.04 -11.62 11.40
N SER A 28 18.03 -12.86 10.92
CA SER A 28 16.84 -13.72 10.85
C SER A 28 16.53 -14.29 12.23
N GLY A 29 15.34 -14.00 12.73
CA GLY A 29 14.75 -14.66 13.89
C GLY A 29 13.95 -15.92 13.50
N PRO A 30 13.39 -16.63 14.49
CA PRO A 30 12.52 -17.77 14.25
C PRO A 30 11.22 -17.36 13.55
N ALA A 31 10.64 -18.28 12.78
CA ALA A 31 9.35 -18.10 12.10
C ALA A 31 9.27 -16.83 11.20
N GLY A 32 10.39 -16.46 10.57
CA GLY A 32 10.44 -15.32 9.63
C GLY A 32 10.48 -13.94 10.30
N SER A 33 10.61 -13.87 11.63
CA SER A 33 10.85 -12.58 12.30
C SER A 33 12.24 -12.03 11.99
N LYS A 34 12.44 -10.73 12.20
CA LYS A 34 13.73 -10.05 12.03
C LYS A 34 14.20 -9.51 13.36
N VAL A 35 15.52 -9.47 13.56
CA VAL A 35 16.13 -8.70 14.63
C VAL A 35 16.95 -7.59 13.99
N VAL A 36 16.60 -6.34 14.29
CA VAL A 36 17.40 -5.18 13.92
C VAL A 36 18.21 -4.78 15.14
N GLY A 37 19.54 -4.79 15.00
CA GLY A 37 20.48 -4.43 16.06
C GLY A 37 21.21 -3.15 15.75
N VAL A 38 21.44 -2.33 16.77
CA VAL A 38 22.33 -1.16 16.75
C VAL A 38 23.54 -1.44 17.63
N ALA A 39 24.72 -1.00 17.20
CA ALA A 39 25.93 -1.08 18.01
C ALA A 39 25.74 -0.26 19.30
N ILE A 40 26.25 -0.77 20.41
CA ILE A 40 26.23 -0.10 21.71
C ILE A 40 27.61 -0.24 22.35
N ASP A 41 27.88 0.55 23.37
CA ASP A 41 29.02 0.30 24.25
C ASP A 41 28.59 -0.60 25.41
N ARG A 42 29.30 -1.71 25.62
CA ARG A 42 29.05 -2.60 26.75
C ARG A 42 30.31 -3.28 27.22
N GLU A 43 30.61 -3.13 28.51
CA GLU A 43 31.75 -3.79 29.12
C GLU A 43 31.68 -5.32 28.97
N ASN A 44 32.83 -5.94 28.68
CA ASN A 44 33.00 -7.39 28.51
C ASN A 44 32.39 -7.99 27.23
N MET A 45 32.15 -7.16 26.22
CA MET A 45 31.79 -7.60 24.87
C MET A 45 32.72 -6.91 23.86
N GLU A 46 33.10 -7.61 22.79
CA GLU A 46 34.04 -7.09 21.78
C GLU A 46 33.30 -6.29 20.71
N LEU A 47 32.15 -6.77 20.25
CA LEU A 47 31.32 -6.07 19.28
C LEU A 47 29.83 -6.11 19.70
N PRO A 48 29.44 -5.36 20.76
CA PRO A 48 28.12 -5.45 21.36
C PRO A 48 27.03 -4.73 20.56
N PHE A 49 25.84 -5.32 20.54
CA PHE A 49 24.63 -4.78 19.93
C PHE A 49 23.43 -4.87 20.85
N PHE A 50 22.59 -3.85 20.78
CA PHE A 50 21.21 -3.87 21.28
C PHE A 50 20.25 -4.05 20.11
N GLY A 51 19.34 -5.02 20.19
CA GLY A 51 18.41 -5.27 19.11
C GLY A 51 16.99 -5.53 19.55
N ALA A 52 16.05 -5.29 18.63
CA ALA A 52 14.64 -5.56 18.82
C ALA A 52 14.15 -6.60 17.81
N LEU A 53 13.31 -7.54 18.28
CA LEU A 53 12.64 -8.50 17.42
C LEU A 53 11.37 -7.88 16.87
N VAL A 54 11.25 -7.87 15.55
CA VAL A 54 10.18 -7.23 14.79
C VAL A 54 9.61 -8.19 13.76
N THR A 55 8.35 -7.98 13.36
CA THR A 55 7.81 -8.69 12.19
C THR A 55 8.43 -8.17 10.89
N ASP A 56 8.34 -8.98 9.83
CA ASP A 56 8.70 -8.55 8.47
C ASP A 56 7.92 -7.29 8.05
N GLU A 57 6.65 -7.15 8.45
CA GLU A 57 5.82 -5.98 8.09
C GLU A 57 6.34 -4.70 8.74
N GLN A 58 6.69 -4.74 10.03
CA GLN A 58 7.27 -3.59 10.73
C GLN A 58 8.66 -3.25 10.18
N PHE A 59 9.47 -4.26 9.82
CA PHE A 59 10.75 -4.02 9.17
C PHE A 59 10.57 -3.34 7.80
N VAL A 60 9.62 -3.79 6.99
CA VAL A 60 9.29 -3.15 5.70
C VAL A 60 8.84 -1.70 5.89
N ASP A 61 8.12 -1.37 6.96
CA ASP A 61 7.76 0.02 7.27
C ASP A 61 8.96 0.91 7.58
N TYR A 62 9.92 0.38 8.34
CA TYR A 62 11.17 1.07 8.63
C TYR A 62 11.98 1.32 7.36
N ILE A 63 12.11 0.30 6.50
CA ILE A 63 12.79 0.44 5.20
C ILE A 63 12.08 1.47 4.30
N ARG A 64 10.78 1.67 4.46
CA ARG A 64 10.00 2.71 3.76
C ARG A 64 9.92 4.04 4.52
N GLU A 65 10.76 4.20 5.54
CA GLU A 65 10.96 5.46 6.27
C GLU A 65 9.70 6.01 6.93
N ARG A 66 8.75 5.13 7.29
CA ARG A 66 7.54 5.54 8.03
C ARG A 66 7.85 6.02 9.44
N PHE A 67 8.97 5.55 9.97
CA PHE A 67 9.54 5.92 11.26
C PHE A 67 11.04 5.60 11.23
N ASP A 68 11.79 6.15 12.18
CA ASP A 68 13.24 5.98 12.28
C ASP A 68 13.63 4.70 13.06
N LEU A 69 14.93 4.41 13.11
CA LEU A 69 15.47 3.25 13.81
C LEU A 69 15.15 3.30 15.31
N ARG A 70 15.23 4.49 15.90
CA ARG A 70 14.90 4.71 17.32
C ARG A 70 13.48 4.23 17.62
N TYR A 71 12.49 4.63 16.83
CA TYR A 71 11.11 4.19 17.00
C TYR A 71 10.96 2.68 16.83
N LEU A 72 11.61 2.08 15.81
CA LEU A 72 11.59 0.63 15.59
C LEU A 72 12.07 -0.13 16.83
N LEU A 73 13.17 0.32 17.43
CA LEU A 73 13.74 -0.27 18.63
C LEU A 73 12.90 0.03 19.88
N MET A 74 12.31 1.22 20.01
CA MET A 74 11.50 1.58 21.19
C MET A 74 10.13 0.88 21.21
N LYS A 75 9.53 0.67 20.04
CA LYS A 75 8.17 0.13 19.88
C LYS A 75 8.12 -1.09 18.95
N PRO A 76 8.91 -2.15 19.20
CA PRO A 76 8.81 -3.37 18.41
C PRO A 76 7.46 -4.04 18.66
N ASP A 77 6.82 -4.48 17.61
CA ASP A 77 5.51 -5.16 17.65
C ASP A 77 5.54 -6.43 18.51
N MET A 78 6.65 -7.18 18.50
CA MET A 78 6.84 -8.38 19.32
C MET A 78 7.25 -8.09 20.77
N LYS A 79 7.52 -6.82 21.13
CA LYS A 79 7.87 -6.35 22.48
C LYS A 79 9.03 -7.13 23.11
N ARG A 80 10.07 -7.44 22.32
CA ARG A 80 11.24 -8.20 22.78
C ARG A 80 12.53 -7.52 22.33
N HIS A 81 13.41 -7.32 23.29
CA HIS A 81 14.75 -6.77 23.09
C HIS A 81 15.81 -7.78 23.49
N PHE A 82 16.99 -7.59 22.92
CA PHE A 82 18.13 -8.48 23.06
C PHE A 82 19.42 -7.68 23.15
N ILE A 83 20.38 -8.26 23.85
CA ILE A 83 21.78 -7.87 23.78
C ILE A 83 22.56 -9.07 23.29
N PHE A 84 23.50 -8.81 22.38
CA PHE A 84 24.31 -9.83 21.76
C PHE A 84 25.64 -9.25 21.33
N ASP A 85 26.62 -10.13 21.14
CA ASP A 85 27.95 -9.76 20.69
C ASP A 85 28.20 -10.40 19.34
N MET A 86 28.40 -9.58 18.32
CA MET A 86 28.65 -10.02 16.95
C MET A 86 30.01 -10.70 16.80
N ALA A 87 30.97 -10.48 17.71
CA ALA A 87 32.23 -11.23 17.73
C ALA A 87 32.01 -12.72 18.03
N THR A 88 30.87 -13.09 18.63
CA THR A 88 30.50 -14.49 18.90
C THR A 88 29.83 -15.20 17.71
N LEU A 89 29.76 -14.55 16.54
CA LEU A 89 29.17 -15.10 15.33
C LEU A 89 29.91 -16.39 14.91
N ALA A 90 29.23 -17.53 14.99
CA ALA A 90 29.77 -18.83 14.62
C ALA A 90 28.82 -19.54 13.65
N SER A 91 29.36 -20.01 12.52
CA SER A 91 28.56 -20.65 11.45
C SER A 91 27.39 -19.77 10.95
N GLY A 92 27.54 -18.44 11.01
CA GLY A 92 26.51 -17.48 10.63
C GLY A 92 25.37 -17.31 11.65
N GLU A 93 25.47 -17.89 12.84
CA GLU A 93 24.50 -17.71 13.93
C GLU A 93 25.11 -16.92 15.09
N VAL A 94 24.30 -16.06 15.71
CA VAL A 94 24.64 -15.34 16.95
C VAL A 94 23.63 -15.66 18.05
N LYS A 95 24.12 -15.75 19.29
CA LYS A 95 23.28 -15.99 20.47
C LYS A 95 22.80 -14.66 21.03
N LEU A 96 21.49 -14.51 21.10
CA LEU A 96 20.80 -13.35 21.63
C LEU A 96 20.38 -13.60 23.06
N SER A 97 20.79 -12.70 23.96
CA SER A 97 20.36 -12.71 25.36
C SER A 97 19.23 -11.73 25.55
N ARG A 98 18.08 -12.19 26.04
CA ARG A 98 16.92 -11.31 26.23
C ARG A 98 17.26 -10.20 27.23
N HIS A 99 17.00 -8.97 26.84
CA HIS A 99 17.15 -7.77 27.66
C HIS A 99 15.82 -7.05 27.79
N LYS A 100 15.59 -6.35 28.89
CA LYS A 100 14.45 -5.45 29.04
C LYS A 100 15.01 -4.09 29.44
N PRO A 101 15.05 -3.11 28.53
CA PRO A 101 15.65 -1.81 28.82
C PRO A 101 14.92 -1.13 29.97
N THR A 102 15.68 -0.54 30.89
CA THR A 102 15.13 0.37 31.91
C THR A 102 15.16 1.81 31.40
N PRO A 103 14.36 2.74 31.99
CA PRO A 103 14.36 4.14 31.56
C PRO A 103 15.75 4.81 31.62
N GLU A 104 16.59 4.39 32.56
CA GLU A 104 17.95 4.92 32.72
C GLU A 104 18.89 4.45 31.60
N GLU A 105 18.68 3.23 31.06
CA GLU A 105 19.47 2.68 29.95
C GLU A 105 19.03 3.24 28.57
N HIS A 106 18.00 4.09 28.52
CA HIS A 106 17.46 4.55 27.24
C HIS A 106 18.42 5.44 26.45
N GLU A 107 19.25 6.22 27.13
CA GLU A 107 20.22 7.09 26.47
C GLU A 107 21.39 6.28 25.87
N ASP A 108 21.76 5.17 26.51
CA ASP A 108 22.90 4.34 26.08
C ASP A 108 22.51 3.28 25.03
N LEU A 109 21.27 2.78 25.06
CA LEU A 109 20.85 1.66 24.21
C LEU A 109 20.15 2.06 22.92
N PHE A 110 19.56 3.25 22.85
CA PHE A 110 18.76 3.68 21.70
C PHE A 110 19.49 4.75 20.92
N PRO A 111 19.51 4.66 19.57
CA PRO A 111 20.13 5.68 18.75
C PRO A 111 19.36 6.99 18.87
N ASP A 112 20.01 8.08 18.49
CA ASP A 112 19.35 9.36 18.29
C ASP A 112 18.23 9.28 17.26
N ALA A 113 17.27 10.19 17.38
CA ALA A 113 16.19 10.30 16.42
C ALA A 113 16.73 10.76 15.05
N GLY A 114 16.10 10.28 13.98
CA GLY A 114 16.43 10.71 12.61
C GLY A 114 17.26 9.73 11.78
N LEU A 115 17.67 8.59 12.35
CA LEU A 115 18.33 7.53 11.58
C LEU A 115 17.30 6.73 10.76
N PHE A 116 17.16 7.07 9.48
CA PHE A 116 16.24 6.43 8.53
C PHE A 116 16.94 5.41 7.63
N ALA A 117 16.16 4.57 6.94
CA ALA A 117 16.70 3.56 6.05
C ALA A 117 17.49 4.12 4.85
N ARG A 118 17.21 5.33 4.35
CA ARG A 118 18.08 6.02 3.36
C ARG A 118 19.52 6.22 3.80
N GLU A 119 19.80 6.18 5.10
CA GLU A 119 21.17 6.31 5.61
C GLU A 119 21.93 4.98 5.60
N HIS A 120 21.27 3.86 5.27
CA HIS A 120 21.91 2.56 5.14
C HIS A 120 22.97 2.60 4.02
N THR A 121 24.14 2.04 4.31
CA THR A 121 25.25 1.97 3.36
C THR A 121 25.14 0.78 2.42
N GLU A 122 24.37 -0.24 2.81
CA GLU A 122 24.16 -1.45 2.03
C GLU A 122 22.70 -1.53 1.58
N PRO A 123 22.43 -1.81 0.28
CA PRO A 123 21.08 -1.92 -0.22
C PRO A 123 20.35 -3.11 0.42
N VAL A 124 19.22 -2.84 1.07
CA VAL A 124 18.44 -3.87 1.72
C VAL A 124 17.78 -4.78 0.69
N LYS A 125 18.10 -6.08 0.74
CA LYS A 125 17.45 -7.11 -0.06
C LYS A 125 16.02 -7.35 0.43
N LEU A 126 15.10 -6.47 0.05
CA LEU A 126 13.68 -6.73 0.19
C LEU A 126 13.27 -7.85 -0.79
N PRO A 127 12.29 -8.71 -0.43
CA PRO A 127 11.65 -9.59 -1.40
C PRO A 127 11.28 -8.76 -2.63
N SER A 128 11.78 -9.19 -3.80
CA SER A 128 11.85 -8.37 -5.01
C SER A 128 10.57 -7.57 -5.24
N LEU A 129 10.67 -6.25 -5.04
CA LEU A 129 9.68 -5.24 -5.43
C LEU A 129 9.67 -5.05 -6.96
N SER A 130 10.01 -6.10 -7.72
CA SER A 130 10.05 -6.11 -9.18
C SER A 130 8.66 -5.78 -9.74
N GLY A 131 8.61 -4.94 -10.78
CA GLY A 131 7.36 -4.48 -11.38
C GLY A 131 6.72 -3.31 -10.64
N ARG A 132 7.51 -2.46 -9.97
CA ARG A 132 7.08 -1.15 -9.49
C ARG A 132 7.64 -0.03 -10.36
N SER A 133 6.83 0.99 -10.64
CA SER A 133 7.24 2.21 -11.34
C SER A 133 6.90 3.45 -10.53
N GLU A 134 7.53 4.55 -10.92
CA GLU A 134 7.22 5.89 -10.42
C GLU A 134 6.33 6.60 -11.43
N GLU A 135 5.30 7.29 -10.95
CA GLU A 135 4.50 8.23 -11.73
C GLU A 135 4.67 9.60 -11.10
N THR A 136 4.90 10.62 -11.94
CA THR A 136 5.01 12.00 -11.48
C THR A 136 3.84 12.80 -12.00
N PHE A 137 3.10 13.41 -11.09
CA PHE A 137 2.03 14.35 -11.40
C PHE A 137 2.60 15.76 -11.23
N GLY A 138 2.72 16.51 -12.32
CA GLY A 138 2.96 17.95 -12.26
C GLY A 138 1.76 18.63 -11.60
N ILE A 139 2.00 19.56 -10.68
CA ILE A 139 0.94 20.35 -10.05
C ILE A 139 1.13 21.84 -10.33
N ASP A 140 0.04 22.52 -10.67
CA ASP A 140 0.01 23.96 -10.92
C ASP A 140 -1.25 24.61 -10.30
N GLY A 141 -1.26 25.94 -10.21
CA GLY A 141 -2.32 26.74 -9.60
C GLY A 141 -2.21 26.84 -8.08
N LYS A 142 -3.31 27.28 -7.46
CA LYS A 142 -3.45 27.33 -6.00
C LYS A 142 -4.14 26.07 -5.51
N TRP A 143 -3.68 25.56 -4.39
CA TRP A 143 -4.21 24.34 -3.78
C TRP A 143 -4.45 24.57 -2.29
N ASP A 144 -5.60 24.14 -1.82
CA ASP A 144 -5.80 23.91 -0.39
C ASP A 144 -5.47 22.46 -0.01
N LEU A 145 -5.39 22.19 1.30
CA LEU A 145 -5.06 20.86 1.82
C LEU A 145 -6.15 19.81 1.52
N GLU A 146 -7.40 20.24 1.37
CA GLU A 146 -8.53 19.34 1.10
C GLU A 146 -8.48 18.86 -0.35
N GLU A 147 -8.13 19.73 -1.29
CA GLU A 147 -7.96 19.43 -2.71
C GLU A 147 -6.82 18.45 -2.95
N PHE A 148 -5.67 18.64 -2.30
CA PHE A 148 -4.61 17.63 -2.31
C PHE A 148 -5.12 16.28 -1.79
N SER A 149 -5.80 16.30 -0.65
CA SER A 149 -6.37 15.08 -0.05
C SER A 149 -7.37 14.40 -1.01
N LYS A 150 -8.14 15.17 -1.78
CA LYS A 150 -9.07 14.65 -2.81
C LYS A 150 -8.33 14.02 -3.98
N LEU A 151 -7.28 14.68 -4.50
CA LEU A 151 -6.43 14.15 -5.58
C LEU A 151 -5.81 12.81 -5.16
N TYR A 152 -5.12 12.79 -4.02
CA TYR A 152 -4.51 11.56 -3.48
C TYR A 152 -5.55 10.48 -3.21
N GLY A 153 -6.71 10.86 -2.68
CA GLY A 153 -7.81 9.94 -2.45
C GLY A 153 -8.32 9.28 -3.73
N GLN A 154 -8.48 10.04 -4.84
CA GLN A 154 -8.92 9.45 -6.10
C GLN A 154 -7.88 8.48 -6.67
N VAL A 155 -6.61 8.90 -6.73
CA VAL A 155 -5.52 8.05 -7.25
C VAL A 155 -5.36 6.78 -6.42
N THR A 156 -5.39 6.91 -5.08
CA THR A 156 -5.26 5.77 -4.17
C THR A 156 -6.44 4.81 -4.30
N ASP A 157 -7.67 5.32 -4.37
CA ASP A 157 -8.86 4.47 -4.50
C ASP A 157 -8.87 3.71 -5.83
N LEU A 158 -8.52 4.36 -6.94
CA LEU A 158 -8.42 3.73 -8.26
C LEU A 158 -7.30 2.68 -8.29
N TYR A 159 -6.10 3.05 -7.84
CA TYR A 159 -4.96 2.14 -7.72
C TYR A 159 -5.32 0.92 -6.86
N ALA A 160 -6.05 1.11 -5.76
CA ALA A 160 -6.45 0.02 -4.87
C ALA A 160 -7.32 -1.01 -5.60
N VAL A 161 -8.27 -0.56 -6.43
CA VAL A 161 -9.12 -1.46 -7.23
C VAL A 161 -8.28 -2.26 -8.21
N PHE A 162 -7.47 -1.60 -9.04
CA PHE A 162 -6.67 -2.25 -10.07
C PHE A 162 -5.68 -3.27 -9.48
N SER A 163 -4.94 -2.87 -8.44
CA SER A 163 -4.02 -3.77 -7.72
C SER A 163 -4.74 -4.95 -7.07
N SER A 164 -5.94 -4.75 -6.51
CA SER A 164 -6.74 -5.85 -5.96
C SER A 164 -7.25 -6.81 -7.03
N VAL A 165 -7.61 -6.33 -8.23
CA VAL A 165 -7.99 -7.20 -9.35
C VAL A 165 -6.83 -8.09 -9.74
N ASP A 166 -5.65 -7.51 -9.94
CA ASP A 166 -4.44 -8.25 -10.29
C ASP A 166 -4.09 -9.29 -9.23
N ALA A 167 -4.09 -8.89 -7.96
CA ALA A 167 -3.80 -9.78 -6.85
C ALA A 167 -4.84 -10.91 -6.68
N PHE A 168 -6.09 -10.67 -7.07
CA PHE A 168 -7.15 -11.67 -7.03
C PHE A 168 -7.04 -12.68 -8.17
N LEU A 169 -6.66 -12.22 -9.37
CA LEU A 169 -6.52 -13.05 -10.56
C LEU A 169 -5.19 -13.81 -10.62
N ASP A 170 -4.18 -13.37 -9.88
CA ASP A 170 -2.89 -14.07 -9.75
C ASP A 170 -3.09 -15.49 -9.23
N GLN A 171 -2.75 -16.49 -10.05
CA GLN A 171 -2.88 -17.91 -9.76
C GLN A 171 -2.02 -18.36 -8.56
N GLN A 172 -0.95 -17.64 -8.25
CA GLN A 172 -0.05 -17.93 -7.12
C GLN A 172 -0.49 -17.27 -5.81
N ALA A 173 -1.49 -16.36 -5.84
CA ALA A 173 -2.01 -15.76 -4.63
C ALA A 173 -2.65 -16.80 -3.69
N SER A 174 -2.42 -16.64 -2.38
CA SER A 174 -3.01 -17.51 -1.37
C SER A 174 -4.55 -17.41 -1.36
N LEU A 175 -5.22 -18.50 -0.99
CA LEU A 175 -6.69 -18.53 -0.87
C LEU A 175 -7.20 -17.47 0.12
N ASP A 176 -6.49 -17.25 1.23
CA ASP A 176 -6.87 -16.25 2.24
C ASP A 176 -6.78 -14.83 1.69
N LYS A 177 -5.76 -14.53 0.87
CA LYS A 177 -5.64 -13.22 0.20
C LYS A 177 -6.81 -12.98 -0.76
N ARG A 178 -7.15 -13.98 -1.58
CA ARG A 178 -8.30 -13.88 -2.50
C ARG A 178 -9.62 -13.71 -1.75
N ARG A 179 -9.82 -14.44 -0.65
CA ARG A 179 -10.99 -14.32 0.22
C ARG A 179 -11.11 -12.94 0.83
N ALA A 180 -10.02 -12.40 1.40
CA ALA A 180 -10.02 -11.06 1.99
C ALA A 180 -10.38 -9.96 0.97
N ILE A 181 -9.88 -10.09 -0.27
CA ILE A 181 -10.26 -9.18 -1.36
C ILE A 181 -11.75 -9.35 -1.70
N GLN A 182 -12.22 -10.58 -1.84
CA GLN A 182 -13.63 -10.87 -2.16
C GLN A 182 -14.60 -10.36 -1.08
N GLU A 183 -14.26 -10.52 0.20
CA GLU A 183 -15.06 -10.02 1.33
C GLU A 183 -15.26 -8.50 1.30
N ALA A 184 -14.30 -7.74 0.75
CA ALA A 184 -14.46 -6.31 0.55
C ALA A 184 -15.62 -5.97 -0.42
N PHE A 185 -15.87 -6.85 -1.41
CA PHE A 185 -16.93 -6.73 -2.42
C PHE A 185 -18.27 -7.32 -1.99
N LEU A 186 -18.34 -8.19 -0.98
CA LEU A 186 -19.60 -8.83 -0.57
C LEU A 186 -20.41 -8.02 0.47
N LYS A 187 -20.16 -6.71 0.55
CA LYS A 187 -20.90 -5.78 1.42
C LYS A 187 -22.24 -5.38 0.78
N PRO A 188 -23.27 -4.99 1.56
CA PRO A 188 -24.62 -4.78 1.02
C PRO A 188 -24.79 -3.56 0.07
N PHE A 189 -23.80 -2.66 -0.06
CA PHE A 189 -23.83 -1.48 -0.95
C PHE A 189 -25.13 -0.66 -0.94
N GLU A 190 -25.59 -0.27 0.26
CA GLU A 190 -26.86 0.45 0.46
C GLU A 190 -26.74 1.97 0.28
N GLY A 191 -25.52 2.52 0.28
CA GLY A 191 -25.29 3.96 0.15
C GLY A 191 -23.82 4.37 -0.01
N GLY A 192 -23.59 5.69 0.06
CA GLY A 192 -22.27 6.30 -0.14
C GLY A 192 -21.16 5.74 0.76
N GLY A 193 -21.49 5.48 2.03
CA GLY A 193 -20.56 4.92 3.01
C GLY A 193 -20.05 3.52 2.66
N SER A 194 -20.83 2.72 1.92
CA SER A 194 -20.42 1.38 1.49
C SER A 194 -19.24 1.43 0.53
N TYR A 195 -19.18 2.44 -0.34
CA TYR A 195 -18.06 2.63 -1.26
C TYR A 195 -16.80 3.04 -0.51
N VAL A 196 -16.89 3.99 0.43
CA VAL A 196 -15.74 4.36 1.28
C VAL A 196 -15.19 3.15 2.02
N SER A 197 -16.08 2.29 2.53
CA SER A 197 -15.69 1.04 3.19
C SER A 197 -15.06 0.02 2.22
N LEU A 198 -15.54 -0.07 0.97
CA LEU A 198 -14.93 -0.91 -0.06
C LEU A 198 -13.47 -0.52 -0.28
N TYR A 199 -13.19 0.73 -0.65
CA TYR A 199 -11.82 1.15 -0.98
C TYR A 199 -10.89 1.07 0.23
N LYS A 200 -11.36 1.44 1.44
CA LYS A 200 -10.60 1.25 2.68
C LYS A 200 -10.25 -0.23 2.90
N SER A 201 -11.18 -1.15 2.66
CA SER A 201 -10.92 -2.58 2.78
C SER A 201 -9.94 -3.08 1.71
N LEU A 202 -10.07 -2.65 0.45
CA LEU A 202 -9.12 -3.03 -0.61
C LEU A 202 -7.70 -2.54 -0.31
N THR A 203 -7.54 -1.31 0.14
CA THR A 203 -6.23 -0.79 0.57
C THR A 203 -5.68 -1.55 1.77
N ALA A 204 -6.54 -1.96 2.72
CA ALA A 204 -6.13 -2.70 3.90
C ALA A 204 -5.65 -4.14 3.58
N THR A 205 -6.25 -4.81 2.58
CA THR A 205 -5.85 -6.17 2.18
C THR A 205 -4.54 -6.21 1.39
N GLN A 206 -4.08 -5.07 0.88
CA GLN A 206 -2.79 -4.99 0.21
C GLN A 206 -1.64 -5.08 1.23
N PRO A 207 -0.67 -6.00 0.99
CA PRO A 207 0.60 -5.98 1.70
C PRO A 207 1.24 -4.60 1.60
N ARG A 208 1.89 -4.14 2.68
CA ARG A 208 2.49 -2.81 2.67
C ARG A 208 3.43 -2.64 1.48
N SER A 209 4.25 -3.64 1.18
CA SER A 209 5.20 -3.67 0.05
C SER A 209 4.62 -3.38 -1.33
N VAL A 210 3.30 -3.47 -1.54
CA VAL A 210 2.65 -3.17 -2.84
C VAL A 210 1.72 -1.96 -2.80
N ARG A 211 1.53 -1.33 -1.63
CA ARG A 211 0.73 -0.10 -1.54
C ARG A 211 1.41 1.05 -2.27
N LEU A 212 0.59 1.96 -2.78
CA LEU A 212 1.04 3.21 -3.38
C LEU A 212 1.74 4.07 -2.32
N ASP A 213 2.97 4.50 -2.62
CA ASP A 213 3.75 5.40 -1.78
C ASP A 213 3.85 6.78 -2.40
N VAL A 214 3.93 7.80 -1.57
CA VAL A 214 4.45 9.10 -1.99
C VAL A 214 5.97 9.07 -1.82
N GLN A 215 6.72 9.33 -2.89
CA GLN A 215 8.19 9.41 -2.87
C GLN A 215 8.70 10.83 -2.65
N GLY A 216 7.91 11.84 -3.06
CA GLY A 216 8.29 13.23 -2.90
C GLY A 216 7.17 14.16 -3.32
N ILE A 217 7.11 15.32 -2.68
CA ILE A 217 6.16 16.38 -3.00
C ILE A 217 6.91 17.72 -3.00
N GLN A 218 6.72 18.50 -4.05
CA GLN A 218 7.07 19.91 -4.10
C GLN A 218 5.77 20.71 -4.18
N TYR A 219 5.40 21.36 -3.07
CA TYR A 219 4.09 22.00 -2.92
C TYR A 219 3.97 23.38 -3.58
N HIS A 220 5.07 24.09 -3.82
CA HIS A 220 5.00 25.41 -4.45
C HIS A 220 4.73 25.26 -5.95
N SER A 221 3.75 25.96 -6.50
CA SER A 221 3.52 25.96 -7.95
C SER A 221 4.60 26.75 -8.69
N PRO A 222 5.16 26.25 -9.82
CA PRO A 222 4.98 24.90 -10.35
C PRO A 222 5.67 23.86 -9.46
N GLY A 223 4.96 22.78 -9.17
CA GLY A 223 5.36 21.74 -8.23
C GLY A 223 5.15 20.34 -8.80
N TYR A 224 5.35 19.33 -7.96
CA TYR A 224 5.09 17.95 -8.35
C TYR A 224 4.70 17.07 -7.18
N VAL A 225 4.07 15.95 -7.54
CA VAL A 225 3.80 14.82 -6.66
C VAL A 225 4.34 13.58 -7.33
N LYS A 226 5.31 12.92 -6.69
CA LYS A 226 5.86 11.66 -7.17
C LYS A 226 5.28 10.51 -6.35
N VAL A 227 4.65 9.56 -7.01
CA VAL A 227 4.15 8.34 -6.39
C VAL A 227 4.86 7.10 -6.92
N LYS A 228 4.91 6.04 -6.12
CA LYS A 228 5.52 4.76 -6.49
C LYS A 228 4.62 3.60 -6.13
N GLY A 229 4.32 2.77 -7.11
CA GLY A 229 3.38 1.66 -6.98
C GLY A 229 3.72 0.54 -7.96
N GLN A 230 2.87 -0.48 -8.04
CA GLN A 230 2.97 -1.52 -9.05
C GLN A 230 2.74 -0.89 -10.44
N THR A 231 3.56 -1.27 -11.41
CA THR A 231 3.58 -0.66 -12.75
C THR A 231 2.25 -0.78 -13.46
N LYS A 232 1.68 -2.00 -13.48
CA LYS A 232 0.43 -2.26 -14.19
C LYS A 232 -0.77 -1.51 -13.58
N PRO A 233 -1.04 -1.58 -12.26
CA PRO A 233 -2.11 -0.77 -11.67
C PRO A 233 -1.93 0.75 -11.85
N LEU A 234 -0.69 1.26 -11.85
CA LEU A 234 -0.43 2.67 -12.13
C LEU A 234 -0.74 3.04 -13.58
N SER A 235 -0.32 2.22 -14.55
CA SER A 235 -0.62 2.46 -15.96
C SER A 235 -2.13 2.38 -16.23
N GLU A 236 -2.84 1.44 -15.60
CA GLU A 236 -4.30 1.33 -15.73
C GLU A 236 -5.05 2.56 -15.19
N VAL A 237 -4.56 3.20 -14.11
CA VAL A 237 -5.11 4.49 -13.63
C VAL A 237 -4.91 5.58 -14.68
N ARG A 238 -3.71 5.66 -15.27
CA ARG A 238 -3.39 6.66 -16.31
C ARG A 238 -4.20 6.45 -17.58
N GLU A 239 -4.29 5.21 -18.05
CA GLU A 239 -5.10 4.82 -19.21
C GLU A 239 -6.56 5.17 -18.97
N LEU A 240 -7.14 4.84 -17.80
CA LEU A 240 -8.52 5.21 -17.47
C LEU A 240 -8.75 6.72 -17.59
N VAL A 241 -7.86 7.56 -17.06
CA VAL A 241 -7.98 9.02 -17.16
C VAL A 241 -7.85 9.47 -18.62
N GLY A 242 -6.90 8.93 -19.38
CA GLY A 242 -6.73 9.25 -20.80
C GLY A 242 -7.94 8.86 -21.66
N HIS A 243 -8.53 7.69 -21.43
CA HIS A 243 -9.76 7.27 -22.12
C HIS A 243 -10.96 8.14 -21.73
N LEU A 244 -11.07 8.54 -20.45
CA LEU A 244 -12.09 9.48 -20.01
C LEU A 244 -11.92 10.84 -20.68
N GLU A 245 -10.70 11.35 -20.80
CA GLU A 245 -10.42 12.62 -21.48
C GLU A 245 -10.84 12.59 -22.96
N GLN A 246 -10.53 11.50 -23.65
CA GLN A 246 -10.80 11.35 -25.09
C GLN A 246 -12.27 11.08 -25.41
N ASN A 247 -12.98 10.35 -24.53
CA ASN A 247 -14.30 9.79 -24.83
C ASN A 247 -15.37 10.16 -23.78
N LEU A 248 -15.19 11.26 -23.05
CA LEU A 248 -16.03 11.62 -21.90
C LEU A 248 -17.53 11.58 -22.20
N GLY A 249 -17.95 12.13 -23.34
CA GLY A 249 -19.36 12.18 -23.75
C GLY A 249 -19.98 10.79 -23.89
N GLU A 250 -19.33 9.89 -24.63
CA GLU A 250 -19.84 8.51 -24.78
C GLU A 250 -19.88 7.79 -23.43
N ILE A 251 -18.81 7.90 -22.63
CA ILE A 251 -18.73 7.21 -21.34
C ILE A 251 -19.82 7.73 -20.39
N GLU A 252 -20.11 9.04 -20.40
CA GLU A 252 -21.20 9.64 -19.63
C GLU A 252 -22.58 9.14 -20.07
N GLU A 253 -22.81 8.96 -21.36
CA GLU A 253 -24.05 8.37 -21.87
C GLU A 253 -24.22 6.93 -21.39
N ARG A 254 -23.16 6.10 -21.45
CA ARG A 254 -23.18 4.72 -20.93
C ARG A 254 -23.39 4.69 -19.42
N TYR A 255 -22.73 5.60 -18.68
CA TYR A 255 -22.90 5.75 -17.25
C TYR A 255 -24.35 6.08 -16.90
N LYS A 256 -24.94 7.06 -17.59
CA LYS A 256 -26.32 7.49 -17.39
C LYS A 256 -27.29 6.36 -17.69
N ALA A 257 -27.10 5.63 -18.80
CA ALA A 257 -27.93 4.49 -19.16
C ALA A 257 -27.93 3.39 -18.08
N LEU A 258 -26.75 3.03 -17.55
CA LEU A 258 -26.63 2.07 -16.45
C LEU A 258 -27.26 2.61 -15.15
N TYR A 259 -27.00 3.87 -14.81
CA TYR A 259 -27.56 4.51 -13.61
C TYR A 259 -29.09 4.54 -13.65
N ASP A 260 -29.66 4.95 -14.79
CA ASP A 260 -31.11 5.03 -14.98
C ASP A 260 -31.75 3.64 -14.96
N LEU A 261 -31.10 2.61 -15.54
CA LEU A 261 -31.54 1.21 -15.40
C LEU A 261 -31.62 0.80 -13.93
N LEU A 262 -30.56 1.02 -13.15
CA LEU A 262 -30.57 0.68 -11.71
C LEU A 262 -31.61 1.50 -10.93
N ARG A 263 -31.80 2.77 -11.29
CA ARG A 263 -32.77 3.66 -10.66
C ARG A 263 -34.21 3.21 -10.92
N GLN A 264 -34.56 2.93 -12.17
CA GLN A 264 -35.91 2.51 -12.59
C GLN A 264 -36.37 1.24 -11.87
N HIS A 265 -35.43 0.33 -11.59
CA HIS A 265 -35.69 -0.91 -10.87
C HIS A 265 -35.44 -0.82 -9.35
N ASN A 266 -35.23 0.37 -8.79
CA ASN A 266 -34.96 0.62 -7.36
C ASN A 266 -33.74 -0.15 -6.80
N LEU A 267 -32.74 -0.43 -7.65
CA LEU A 267 -31.57 -1.26 -7.30
C LEU A 267 -30.43 -0.46 -6.68
N LEU A 268 -30.41 0.87 -6.83
CA LEU A 268 -29.33 1.72 -6.31
C LEU A 268 -29.13 1.57 -4.80
N ARG A 269 -30.21 1.41 -4.04
CA ARG A 269 -30.20 1.21 -2.58
C ARG A 269 -30.49 -0.23 -2.16
N MET A 270 -30.78 -1.12 -3.12
CA MET A 270 -31.08 -2.52 -2.82
C MET A 270 -29.84 -3.23 -2.28
N PRO A 271 -29.93 -3.91 -1.13
CA PRO A 271 -28.90 -4.81 -0.64
C PRO A 271 -28.57 -5.91 -1.65
N SER A 272 -27.29 -6.22 -1.82
CA SER A 272 -26.83 -7.17 -2.84
C SER A 272 -27.31 -8.61 -2.64
N ASP A 273 -27.58 -9.01 -1.39
CA ASP A 273 -28.12 -10.32 -1.00
C ASP A 273 -29.58 -10.53 -1.43
N ARG A 274 -30.32 -9.44 -1.67
CA ARG A 274 -31.70 -9.48 -2.18
C ARG A 274 -31.78 -9.50 -3.71
N PHE A 275 -30.67 -9.25 -4.39
CA PHE A 275 -30.64 -9.22 -5.84
C PHE A 275 -30.37 -10.64 -6.40
N PRO A 276 -31.24 -11.18 -7.27
CA PRO A 276 -31.03 -12.50 -7.84
C PRO A 276 -29.78 -12.52 -8.73
N SER A 277 -28.89 -13.48 -8.52
CA SER A 277 -27.65 -13.59 -9.30
C SER A 277 -27.90 -13.87 -10.79
N THR A 278 -29.03 -14.46 -11.14
CA THR A 278 -29.40 -14.86 -12.50
C THR A 278 -30.78 -14.34 -12.91
N GLY A 279 -31.01 -14.27 -14.23
CA GLY A 279 -32.30 -13.90 -14.81
C GLY A 279 -32.23 -12.65 -15.68
N PRO A 280 -33.31 -12.31 -16.40
CA PRO A 280 -33.29 -11.30 -17.47
C PRO A 280 -32.81 -9.91 -17.02
N LEU A 281 -33.14 -9.51 -15.78
CA LEU A 281 -32.69 -8.24 -15.22
C LEU A 281 -31.20 -8.27 -14.87
N SER A 282 -30.69 -9.39 -14.33
CA SER A 282 -29.26 -9.60 -14.09
C SER A 282 -28.48 -9.51 -15.40
N ASP A 283 -28.95 -10.20 -16.44
CA ASP A 283 -28.32 -10.20 -17.77
C ASP A 283 -28.28 -8.78 -18.37
N LYS A 284 -29.40 -8.04 -18.27
CA LYS A 284 -29.48 -6.65 -18.74
C LYS A 284 -28.51 -5.72 -18.01
N ILE A 285 -28.36 -5.90 -16.69
CA ILE A 285 -27.38 -5.15 -15.89
C ILE A 285 -25.96 -5.52 -16.28
N GLN A 286 -25.66 -6.81 -16.48
CA GLN A 286 -24.33 -7.24 -16.92
C GLN A 286 -23.98 -6.66 -18.29
N ILE A 287 -24.90 -6.69 -19.26
CA ILE A 287 -24.69 -6.10 -20.58
C ILE A 287 -24.44 -4.59 -20.47
N SER A 288 -25.26 -3.87 -19.69
CA SER A 288 -25.11 -2.42 -19.53
C SER A 288 -23.83 -2.04 -18.77
N THR A 289 -23.44 -2.86 -17.79
CA THR A 289 -22.19 -2.68 -17.02
C THR A 289 -20.98 -2.97 -17.90
N LYS A 290 -21.05 -4.01 -18.73
CA LYS A 290 -19.99 -4.33 -19.69
C LYS A 290 -19.86 -3.21 -20.72
N ALA A 291 -20.96 -2.66 -21.24
CA ALA A 291 -20.91 -1.55 -22.19
C ALA A 291 -20.21 -0.31 -21.61
N LEU A 292 -20.51 0.05 -20.35
CA LEU A 292 -19.79 1.14 -19.66
C LEU A 292 -18.30 0.78 -19.43
N SER A 293 -18.03 -0.47 -19.06
CA SER A 293 -16.67 -0.96 -18.81
C SER A 293 -15.81 -0.94 -20.07
N ASP A 294 -16.36 -1.40 -21.19
CA ASP A 294 -15.71 -1.42 -22.49
C ASP A 294 -15.41 0.00 -22.96
N ALA A 295 -16.34 0.95 -22.76
CA ALA A 295 -16.13 2.36 -23.11
C ALA A 295 -15.03 3.03 -22.26
N MET A 296 -14.74 2.51 -21.06
CA MET A 296 -13.62 2.99 -20.23
C MET A 296 -12.27 2.32 -20.58
N GLU A 297 -12.28 1.26 -21.40
CA GLU A 297 -11.17 0.40 -21.87
C GLU A 297 -10.26 -0.22 -20.79
N ALA A 298 -9.70 0.58 -19.88
CA ALA A 298 -8.80 0.17 -18.81
C ALA A 298 -9.51 -0.50 -17.61
N TYR A 299 -10.83 -0.68 -17.64
CA TYR A 299 -11.59 -1.22 -16.52
C TYR A 299 -11.75 -2.75 -16.57
N PRO A 300 -11.20 -3.51 -15.61
CA PRO A 300 -11.15 -4.97 -15.68
C PRO A 300 -12.46 -5.64 -15.23
N TYR A 301 -13.54 -5.42 -15.97
CA TYR A 301 -14.88 -5.91 -15.63
C TYR A 301 -14.95 -7.41 -15.30
N PRO A 302 -14.31 -8.34 -16.05
CA PRO A 302 -14.35 -9.76 -15.70
C PRO A 302 -13.76 -10.05 -14.31
N GLY A 303 -12.70 -9.34 -13.93
CA GLY A 303 -12.09 -9.46 -12.60
C GLY A 303 -13.02 -8.93 -11.51
N ILE A 304 -13.62 -7.76 -11.74
CA ILE A 304 -14.61 -7.16 -10.83
C ILE A 304 -15.82 -8.06 -10.62
N LEU A 305 -16.37 -8.64 -11.69
CA LEU A 305 -17.52 -9.55 -11.60
C LEU A 305 -17.17 -10.81 -10.79
N LYS A 306 -15.97 -11.36 -10.96
CA LYS A 306 -15.50 -12.50 -10.15
C LYS A 306 -15.35 -12.12 -8.67
N MET A 307 -14.75 -10.98 -8.37
CA MET A 307 -14.64 -10.49 -6.99
C MET A 307 -15.99 -10.16 -6.36
N ALA A 308 -16.97 -9.75 -7.18
CA ALA A 308 -18.36 -9.60 -6.78
C ALA A 308 -19.11 -10.93 -6.58
N GLY A 309 -18.43 -12.09 -6.70
CA GLY A 309 -19.06 -13.41 -6.59
C GLY A 309 -20.06 -13.71 -7.70
N GLY A 310 -19.90 -13.08 -8.88
CA GLY A 310 -20.87 -13.16 -9.98
C GLY A 310 -22.11 -12.28 -9.81
N ASN A 311 -22.21 -11.48 -8.74
CA ASN A 311 -23.35 -10.61 -8.51
C ASN A 311 -23.27 -9.37 -9.44
N ALA A 312 -24.17 -9.34 -10.44
CA ALA A 312 -24.22 -8.27 -11.43
C ALA A 312 -24.47 -6.89 -10.81
N LEU A 313 -25.29 -6.81 -9.75
CA LEU A 313 -25.61 -5.54 -9.09
C LEU A 313 -24.40 -4.96 -8.36
N ILE A 314 -23.62 -5.79 -7.66
CA ILE A 314 -22.37 -5.36 -7.01
C ILE A 314 -21.39 -4.84 -8.08
N ALA A 315 -21.17 -5.63 -9.14
CA ALA A 315 -20.26 -5.25 -10.22
C ALA A 315 -20.69 -3.91 -10.87
N ALA A 316 -21.99 -3.73 -11.14
CA ALA A 316 -22.53 -2.47 -11.66
C ALA A 316 -22.27 -1.29 -10.72
N LYS A 317 -22.58 -1.43 -9.44
CA LYS A 317 -22.38 -0.37 -8.43
C LYS A 317 -20.92 0.02 -8.28
N VAL A 318 -20.00 -0.96 -8.27
CA VAL A 318 -18.56 -0.69 -8.24
C VAL A 318 -18.10 0.02 -9.51
N THR A 319 -18.58 -0.41 -10.68
CA THR A 319 -18.25 0.22 -11.97
C THR A 319 -18.68 1.69 -11.99
N LEU A 320 -19.92 1.99 -11.57
CA LEU A 320 -20.40 3.38 -11.42
C LEU A 320 -19.53 4.18 -10.42
N SER A 321 -19.03 3.54 -9.37
CA SER A 321 -18.17 4.17 -8.36
C SER A 321 -16.77 4.47 -8.88
N VAL A 322 -16.20 3.60 -9.71
CA VAL A 322 -14.91 3.80 -10.37
C VAL A 322 -15.00 4.93 -11.39
N PHE A 323 -16.02 4.93 -12.24
CA PHE A 323 -16.28 6.05 -13.16
C PHE A 323 -16.32 7.41 -12.43
N ARG A 324 -17.10 7.52 -11.34
CA ARG A 324 -17.19 8.78 -10.56
C ARG A 324 -15.86 9.24 -9.96
N ARG A 325 -14.92 8.33 -9.71
CA ARG A 325 -13.58 8.67 -9.19
C ARG A 325 -12.64 9.06 -10.31
N GLY A 326 -12.66 8.31 -11.41
CA GLY A 326 -11.92 8.66 -12.63
C GLY A 326 -12.31 10.03 -13.15
N LYS A 327 -13.62 10.33 -13.21
CA LYS A 327 -14.12 11.65 -13.61
C LYS A 327 -13.63 12.77 -12.68
N ARG A 328 -13.72 12.59 -11.36
CA ARG A 328 -13.20 13.58 -10.39
C ARG A 328 -11.69 13.75 -10.45
N LEU A 329 -10.96 12.71 -10.85
CA LEU A 329 -9.53 12.81 -11.11
C LEU A 329 -9.26 13.60 -12.39
N LEU A 330 -9.99 13.29 -13.47
CA LEU A 330 -9.92 14.01 -14.75
C LEU A 330 -10.23 15.51 -14.60
N GLU A 331 -11.16 15.89 -13.72
CA GLU A 331 -11.48 17.30 -13.45
C GLU A 331 -10.21 18.12 -13.10
N PHE A 332 -9.27 17.57 -12.32
CA PHE A 332 -8.01 18.26 -12.02
C PHE A 332 -7.10 18.47 -13.25
N PHE A 333 -7.13 17.53 -14.20
CA PHE A 333 -6.39 17.66 -15.47
C PHE A 333 -7.03 18.69 -16.38
N LEU A 334 -8.36 18.67 -16.50
CA LEU A 334 -9.12 19.64 -17.31
C LEU A 334 -9.02 21.06 -16.76
N GLU A 335 -8.91 21.22 -15.44
CA GLU A 335 -8.64 22.51 -14.78
C GLU A 335 -7.21 23.01 -15.01
N GLY A 336 -6.32 22.23 -15.64
CA GLY A 336 -4.91 22.55 -15.84
C GLY A 336 -4.07 22.50 -14.56
N ARG A 337 -4.63 21.93 -13.48
CA ARG A 337 -3.97 21.88 -12.17
C ARG A 337 -3.06 20.67 -12.02
N VAL A 338 -3.32 19.61 -12.80
CA VAL A 338 -2.53 18.38 -12.81
C VAL A 338 -2.13 18.04 -14.24
N SER A 339 -0.92 17.54 -14.43
CA SER A 339 -0.45 16.98 -15.69
C SER A 339 0.49 15.78 -15.46
N TYR A 340 0.68 14.95 -16.49
CA TYR A 340 1.66 13.85 -16.45
C TYR A 340 3.09 14.31 -16.75
N ASP A 341 3.24 15.53 -17.23
CA ASP A 341 4.53 16.16 -17.48
C ASP A 341 4.88 17.11 -16.33
N MET A 342 6.16 17.35 -16.10
CA MET A 342 6.57 18.41 -15.19
C MET A 342 6.20 19.76 -15.80
N PRO A 343 5.57 20.68 -15.06
CA PRO A 343 5.28 22.01 -15.60
C PRO A 343 6.60 22.66 -15.99
N SER A 344 6.76 23.00 -17.27
CA SER A 344 7.94 23.74 -17.71
C SER A 344 7.93 25.10 -17.00
N SER A 345 9.00 25.42 -16.28
CA SER A 345 9.20 26.76 -15.72
C SER A 345 9.30 27.74 -16.88
N SER A 346 8.17 28.29 -17.31
CA SER A 346 8.17 29.44 -18.19
C SER A 346 8.71 30.61 -17.37
N LYS A 347 9.92 31.05 -17.72
CA LYS A 347 10.53 32.28 -17.20
C LYS A 347 9.83 33.51 -17.76
#